data_AF-A0A7X2TKA9-F1
#
_entry.id   AF-A0A7X2TKA9-F1
#
_cell.length_a   1.000
_cell.length_b   1.000
_cell.length_c   1.000
_cell.angle_alpha   90.00
_cell.angle_beta   90.00
_cell.angle_gamma   90.00
#
_symmetry.space_group_name_H-M   'P 1'
#
loop_
_entity.id
_entity.type
_entity.pdbx_description
1 polymer ?
#
loop_
_entity_poly.entity_id
_entity_poly.type
_entity_poly.pdbx_seq_one_letter_code
_entity_poly.pdbx_strand_id
1 'polypeptide(L)'
;MAAFGEGIRQLYQGSAALHQGSGQLSSTGTALIGGLDTMISGMDSLHQGLVKFDEDGIQELSDLTGTDLTSLANRIRALKKADGRYDNYGGICEGASGNVRFIIETDEIKAE
;
A
#
# COMPACT_ATOMS: atom_id res chain seq x y z
N MET A 1 -13.14 20.08 -69.21
CA MET A 1 -13.05 18.66 -68.84
C MET A 1 -11.95 18.41 -67.80
N ALA A 2 -10.68 18.74 -68.06
CA ALA A 2 -9.58 18.47 -67.12
C ALA A 2 -9.72 19.13 -65.73
N ALA A 3 -10.11 20.41 -65.67
CA ALA A 3 -10.28 21.13 -64.39
C ALA A 3 -11.40 20.55 -63.50
N PHE A 4 -12.47 20.00 -64.10
CA PHE A 4 -13.55 19.38 -63.34
C PHE A 4 -13.11 18.06 -62.70
N GLY A 5 -12.40 17.21 -63.45
CA GLY A 5 -11.83 15.97 -62.91
C GLY A 5 -10.82 16.22 -61.80
N GLU A 6 -10.00 17.25 -61.93
CA GLU A 6 -9.05 17.66 -60.89
C GLU A 6 -9.76 18.16 -59.62
N GLY A 7 -10.83 18.95 -59.77
CA GLY A 7 -11.65 19.39 -58.64
C GLY A 7 -12.30 18.23 -57.88
N ILE A 8 -12.83 17.22 -58.59
CA ILE A 8 -13.37 16.01 -57.98
C ILE A 8 -12.28 15.22 -57.24
N ARG A 9 -11.08 15.10 -57.81
CA ARG A 9 -9.93 14.42 -57.18
C ARG A 9 -9.52 15.12 -55.88
N GLN A 10 -9.45 16.45 -55.89
CA GLN A 10 -9.13 17.25 -54.70
C GLN A 10 -10.21 17.11 -53.61
N LEU A 11 -11.50 17.13 -53.99
CA LEU A 11 -12.60 16.90 -53.06
C LEU A 11 -12.54 15.51 -52.42
N TYR A 12 -12.22 14.48 -53.21
CA TYR A 12 -12.05 13.12 -52.71
C TYR A 12 -10.90 13.04 -51.70
N GLN A 13 -9.75 13.63 -52.03
CA GLN A 13 -8.58 13.67 -51.12
C GLN A 13 -8.88 14.44 -49.84
N GLY A 14 -9.54 15.60 -49.93
CA GLY A 14 -9.96 16.38 -48.78
C GLY A 14 -10.94 15.62 -47.88
N SER A 15 -11.93 14.94 -48.49
CA SER A 15 -12.89 14.12 -47.76
C SER A 15 -12.23 12.92 -47.07
N ALA A 16 -11.28 12.26 -47.73
CA ALA A 16 -10.53 11.15 -47.16
C ALA A 16 -9.66 11.60 -45.98
N ALA A 17 -8.96 12.74 -46.12
CA ALA A 17 -8.15 13.32 -45.05
C ALA A 17 -9.03 13.73 -43.85
N LEU A 18 -10.19 14.34 -44.09
CA LEU A 18 -11.15 14.69 -43.05
C LEU A 18 -11.64 13.44 -42.31
N HIS A 19 -12.04 12.40 -43.03
CA HIS A 19 -12.48 11.15 -42.43
C HIS A 19 -11.40 10.52 -41.54
N GLN A 20 -10.16 10.48 -42.02
CA GLN A 20 -9.02 9.99 -41.24
C GLN A 20 -8.78 10.84 -39.98
N GLY A 21 -8.79 12.17 -40.10
CA GLY A 21 -8.62 13.10 -38.98
C GLY A 21 -9.74 12.96 -37.92
N SER A 22 -10.99 12.81 -38.36
CA SER A 22 -12.12 12.55 -37.44
C SER A 22 -11.99 11.20 -36.74
N GLY A 23 -11.52 10.16 -37.43
CA GLY A 23 -11.25 8.86 -36.82
C GLY A 23 -10.15 8.94 -35.76
N GLN A 24 -9.06 9.65 -36.05
CA GLN A 24 -7.98 9.90 -35.07
C GLN A 24 -8.49 10.66 -33.85
N LEU A 25 -9.23 11.75 -34.06
CA LEU A 25 -9.80 12.54 -32.97
C LEU A 25 -10.71 11.70 -32.07
N SER A 26 -11.57 10.87 -32.67
CA SER A 26 -12.45 9.97 -31.91
C SER A 26 -11.63 8.99 -31.07
N SER A 27 -10.61 8.36 -31.65
CA SER A 27 -9.76 7.38 -30.96
C SER A 27 -8.98 8.03 -29.81
N THR A 28 -8.38 9.20 -30.04
CA THR A 28 -7.68 9.96 -28.99
C THR A 28 -8.64 10.42 -27.91
N GLY A 29 -9.86 10.83 -28.27
CA GLY A 29 -10.91 11.19 -27.30
C GLY A 29 -11.27 10.03 -26.38
N THR A 30 -11.47 8.82 -26.93
CA THR A 30 -11.71 7.61 -26.13
C THR A 30 -10.52 7.29 -25.22
N ALA A 31 -9.29 7.37 -25.72
CA ALA A 31 -8.09 7.13 -24.92
C ALA A 31 -7.95 8.15 -23.78
N LEU A 32 -8.29 9.42 -24.02
CA LEU A 32 -8.27 10.47 -23.00
C LEU A 32 -9.28 10.20 -21.89
N ILE A 33 -10.51 9.79 -22.24
CA ILE A 33 -11.54 9.42 -21.26
C ILE A 33 -11.04 8.25 -20.40
N GLY A 34 -10.50 7.19 -21.01
CA GLY A 34 -9.96 6.06 -20.25
C GLY A 34 -8.78 6.45 -19.33
N GLY A 35 -7.95 7.41 -19.76
CA GLY A 35 -6.90 7.97 -18.93
C GLY A 35 -7.44 8.75 -17.71
N LEU A 36 -8.51 9.52 -17.90
CA LEU A 36 -9.18 10.23 -16.80
C LEU A 36 -9.85 9.27 -15.82
N ASP A 37 -10.52 8.22 -16.31
CA ASP A 37 -11.10 7.19 -15.44
C ASP A 37 -10.02 6.50 -14.59
N THR A 38 -8.89 6.15 -15.21
CA THR A 38 -7.74 5.57 -14.50
C THR A 38 -7.20 6.52 -13.43
N MET A 39 -7.10 7.82 -13.73
CA MET A 39 -6.70 8.84 -12.76
C MET A 39 -7.67 8.91 -11.59
N ILE A 40 -8.98 8.91 -11.85
CA ILE A 40 -10.01 8.94 -10.80
C ILE A 40 -9.88 7.72 -9.88
N SER A 41 -9.76 6.50 -10.45
CA SER A 41 -9.58 5.29 -9.67
C SER A 41 -8.28 5.31 -8.85
N GLY A 42 -7.20 5.86 -9.41
CA GLY A 42 -5.93 6.04 -8.69
C GLY A 42 -6.05 7.01 -7.52
N MET A 43 -6.79 8.11 -7.68
CA MET A 43 -7.04 9.08 -6.60
C MET A 43 -7.92 8.50 -5.49
N ASP A 44 -8.93 7.70 -5.83
CA ASP A 44 -9.77 7.01 -4.85
C ASP A 44 -8.97 5.98 -4.05
N SER A 45 -8.12 5.19 -4.74
CA SER A 45 -7.20 4.24 -4.09
C SER A 45 -6.22 4.95 -3.15
N LEU A 46 -5.67 6.09 -3.57
CA LEU A 46 -4.79 6.91 -2.74
C LEU A 46 -5.54 7.46 -1.51
N HIS A 47 -6.78 7.93 -1.69
CA HIS A 47 -7.61 8.41 -0.59
C HIS A 47 -7.87 7.32 0.45
N GLN A 48 -8.29 6.13 0.00
CA GLN A 48 -8.50 4.97 0.87
C GLN A 48 -7.20 4.57 1.60
N GLY A 49 -6.06 4.58 0.90
CA GLY A 49 -4.76 4.30 1.51
C GLY A 49 -4.38 5.32 2.58
N LEU A 50 -4.71 6.60 2.39
CA LEU A 50 -4.46 7.64 3.38
C LEU A 50 -5.38 7.52 4.60
N VAL A 51 -6.65 7.15 4.40
CA VAL A 51 -7.58 6.86 5.50
C VAL A 51 -7.06 5.67 6.32
N LYS A 52 -6.70 4.57 5.66
CA LYS A 52 -6.13 3.39 6.32
C LYS A 52 -4.84 3.71 7.08
N PHE A 53 -3.96 4.53 6.50
CA PHE A 53 -2.72 4.94 7.16
C PHE A 53 -2.97 5.76 8.43
N ASP A 54 -3.99 6.62 8.43
CA ASP A 54 -4.37 7.36 9.63
C ASP A 54 -4.97 6.44 10.69
N GLU A 55 -5.97 5.64 10.33
CA GLU A 55 -6.71 4.76 11.24
C GLU A 55 -5.82 3.64 11.81
N ASP A 56 -5.22 2.82 10.96
CA ASP A 56 -4.45 1.64 11.40
C ASP A 56 -3.02 1.99 11.81
N GLY A 57 -2.50 3.11 11.32
CA GLY A 57 -1.12 3.52 11.55
C GLY A 57 -1.01 4.53 12.67
N ILE A 58 -1.54 5.74 12.45
CA ILE A 58 -1.33 6.87 13.35
C ILE A 58 -2.20 6.73 14.61
N GLN A 59 -3.48 6.41 14.47
CA GLN A 59 -4.39 6.32 15.61
C GLN A 59 -4.04 5.13 16.51
N GLU A 60 -3.74 3.95 15.97
CA GLU A 60 -3.23 2.82 16.76
C GLU A 60 -1.95 3.17 17.55
N LEU A 61 -1.01 3.89 16.94
CA LEU A 61 0.18 4.37 17.66
C LEU A 61 -0.15 5.43 18.73
N SER A 62 -1.18 6.24 18.49
CA SER A 62 -1.69 7.21 19.46
C SER A 62 -2.46 6.53 20.61
N ASP A 63 -3.16 5.43 20.35
CA ASP A 63 -3.84 4.65 21.38
C ASP A 63 -2.83 3.91 22.26
N LEU A 64 -1.70 3.49 21.67
CA LEU A 64 -0.52 2.99 22.38
C LEU A 64 0.24 4.06 23.21
N THR A 65 -0.30 5.27 23.39
CA THR A 65 0.38 6.37 24.09
C THR A 65 0.83 6.04 25.52
N GLY A 66 1.94 6.71 25.90
CA GLY A 66 2.37 7.03 27.26
C GLY A 66 2.35 5.90 28.27
N THR A 67 1.17 5.58 28.80
CA THR A 67 0.95 4.56 29.84
C THR A 67 1.10 3.15 29.30
N ASP A 68 0.59 2.85 28.11
CA ASP A 68 0.60 1.49 27.56
C ASP A 68 1.98 1.11 27.03
N LEU A 69 2.66 2.02 26.33
CA LEU A 69 4.05 1.83 25.95
C LEU A 69 4.98 1.67 27.17
N THR A 70 4.75 2.47 28.22
CA THR A 70 5.53 2.37 29.47
C THR A 70 5.22 1.07 30.21
N SER A 71 3.96 0.64 30.24
CA SER A 71 3.51 -0.62 30.84
C SER A 71 4.12 -1.83 30.11
N LEU A 72 4.12 -1.82 28.78
CA LEU A 72 4.76 -2.84 27.94
C LEU A 72 6.27 -2.88 28.17
N ALA A 73 6.95 -1.73 28.15
CA ALA A 73 8.38 -1.64 28.43
C ALA A 73 8.72 -2.15 29.84
N ASN A 74 7.87 -1.85 30.82
CA ASN A 74 8.02 -2.35 32.18
C ASN A 74 7.78 -3.87 32.28
N ARG A 75 6.79 -4.43 31.57
CA ARG A 75 6.57 -5.88 31.50
C ARG A 75 7.74 -6.61 30.87
N ILE A 76 8.28 -6.11 29.74
CA ILE A 76 9.49 -6.69 29.11
C ILE A 76 10.68 -6.65 30.06
N ARG A 77 10.87 -5.52 30.75
CA ARG A 77 11.97 -5.36 31.72
C ARG A 77 11.79 -6.25 32.96
N ALA A 78 10.55 -6.45 33.41
CA ALA A 78 10.21 -7.35 34.51
C ALA A 78 10.41 -8.82 34.12
N LEU A 79 9.99 -9.22 32.92
CA LEU A 79 10.23 -10.55 32.35
C LEU A 79 11.72 -10.84 32.26
N LYS A 80 12.53 -9.91 31.74
CA LYS A 80 13.99 -10.06 31.69
C LYS A 80 14.63 -10.20 33.08
N LYS A 81 14.12 -9.48 34.08
CA LYS A 81 14.56 -9.62 35.49
C LYS A 81 14.10 -10.94 36.12
N ALA A 82 12.96 -11.48 35.70
CA ALA A 82 12.49 -12.78 36.17
C ALA A 82 13.33 -13.90 35.56
N ASP A 83 13.60 -13.82 34.25
CA ASP A 83 14.47 -14.74 33.51
C ASP A 83 15.88 -14.81 34.12
N GLY A 84 16.50 -13.65 34.38
CA GLY A 84 17.82 -13.59 35.04
C GLY A 84 17.84 -14.03 36.51
N ARG A 85 16.69 -14.31 37.12
CA ARG A 85 16.56 -14.86 38.49
C ARG A 85 16.04 -16.30 38.51
N TYR A 86 15.69 -16.86 37.35
CA TYR A 86 15.07 -18.17 37.26
C TYR A 86 16.11 -19.21 36.84
N ASP A 87 16.54 -19.97 37.83
CA ASP A 87 17.63 -20.94 37.72
C ASP A 87 17.16 -22.28 37.10
N ASN A 88 16.12 -22.90 37.69
CA ASN A 88 15.23 -23.94 37.16
C ASN A 88 14.26 -24.43 38.28
N TYR A 89 13.25 -25.26 37.94
CA TYR A 89 12.22 -25.78 38.87
C TYR A 89 12.77 -26.62 40.06
N GLY A 90 13.97 -27.20 39.94
CA GLY A 90 14.59 -28.03 40.96
C GLY A 90 15.72 -27.36 41.77
N GLY A 91 16.08 -26.12 41.43
CA GLY A 91 17.30 -25.46 41.91
C GLY A 91 18.56 -25.93 41.16
N ILE A 92 19.63 -25.13 41.17
CA ILE A 92 20.94 -25.52 40.62
C ILE A 92 21.84 -26.02 41.75
N CYS A 93 22.57 -27.10 41.51
CA CYS A 93 23.60 -27.58 42.44
C CYS A 93 24.67 -26.51 42.66
N GLU A 94 25.21 -26.44 43.88
CA GLU A 94 26.22 -25.47 44.29
C GLU A 94 27.45 -25.52 43.35
N GLY A 95 27.74 -24.39 42.68
CA GLY A 95 28.84 -24.26 41.70
C GLY A 95 28.47 -24.51 40.22
N ALA A 96 27.23 -24.88 39.90
CA ALA A 96 26.77 -25.10 38.53
C ALA A 96 26.02 -23.88 37.96
N SER A 97 26.22 -23.59 36.67
CA SER A 97 25.48 -22.54 35.94
C SER A 97 24.40 -23.18 35.06
N GLY A 98 23.13 -22.88 35.35
CA GLY A 98 21.98 -23.28 34.53
C GLY A 98 21.39 -22.10 33.76
N ASN A 99 20.74 -22.36 32.63
CA ASN A 99 19.96 -21.36 31.90
C ASN A 99 18.66 -22.01 31.42
N VAL A 100 17.52 -21.43 31.78
CA VAL A 100 16.21 -21.79 31.25
C VAL A 100 15.82 -20.74 30.22
N ARG A 101 15.50 -21.19 29.01
CA ARG A 101 15.08 -20.30 27.91
C ARG A 101 13.61 -20.54 27.61
N PHE A 102 12.78 -19.55 27.91
CA PHE A 102 11.37 -19.55 27.53
C PHE A 102 11.25 -19.15 26.06
N ILE A 103 10.75 -20.06 25.23
CA ILE A 103 10.35 -19.74 23.86
C ILE A 103 8.87 -19.36 23.93
N ILE A 104 8.58 -18.09 23.65
CA ILE A 104 7.21 -17.60 23.52
C ILE A 104 6.94 -17.49 22.03
N GLU A 105 6.08 -18.39 21.53
CA GLU A 105 5.57 -18.34 20.18
C GLU A 105 4.33 -17.44 20.18
N THR A 106 4.34 -16.42 19.32
CA THR A 106 3.19 -15.53 19.11
C THR A 106 2.66 -15.75 17.71
N ASP A 107 1.36 -15.61 17.53
CA ASP A 107 0.74 -15.68 16.20
C ASP A 107 1.31 -14.60 15.26
N GLU A 108 1.28 -14.89 13.96
CA GLU A 108 1.67 -13.96 12.90
C GLU A 108 0.86 -12.66 12.99
N ILE A 109 1.55 -11.52 12.99
CA ILE A 109 0.90 -10.23 12.74
C ILE A 109 0.56 -10.17 11.25
N LYS A 110 -0.70 -10.45 10.92
CA LYS A 110 -1.21 -10.28 9.56
C LYS A 110 -1.44 -8.79 9.32
N ALA A 111 -0.72 -8.23 8.37
CA ALA A 111 -1.11 -6.97 7.76
C ALA A 111 -2.30 -7.25 6.82
N GLU A 112 -3.44 -6.60 7.07
CA GLU A 112 -4.57 -6.60 6.12
C GLU A 112 -4.25 -5.85 4.84
#